data_AF-A0A1D6Q1I1-F1
#
_entry.id   AF-A0A1D6Q1I1-F1
#
_cell.length_a   1.000
_cell.length_b   1.000
_cell.length_c   1.000
_cell.angle_alpha   90.00
_cell.angle_beta   90.00
_cell.angle_gamma   90.00
#
_symmetry.space_group_name_H-M   'P 1'
#
loop_
_entity.id
_entity.type
_entity.pdbx_description
1 polymer ?
#
loop_
_entity_poly.entity_id
_entity_poly.type
_entity_poly.pdbx_seq_one_letter_code
_entity_poly.pdbx_strand_id
1 'polypeptide(L)'
;MMTISTVGVPNTIKMLASHKLQSTLAVSLHAPNQKLRETIVPSTKSYPLGALMDDCKSYFLETGCRVSFEYTLLAGINDEKEHAVELAELLRMCGGGYHVNLIPYNPIEGSEYKRPYRKVVQAFVDALEARKITVSVRRTRGLDANAACGQLRNEFQKNPLLEIELSPSTERTLITA
;
A
#
# COMPACT_ATOMS: atom_id res chain seq x y z
N MET A 1 -1.58 -0.20 19.87
CA MET A 1 -2.57 -0.13 18.77
C MET A 1 -1.92 -0.70 17.52
N MET A 2 -2.48 -1.76 16.95
CA MET A 2 -1.92 -2.44 15.77
C MET A 2 -2.58 -1.90 14.50
N THR A 3 -1.79 -1.69 13.44
CA THR A 3 -2.30 -1.32 12.12
C THR A 3 -2.05 -2.47 11.16
N ILE A 4 -3.08 -2.89 10.43
CA ILE A 4 -2.99 -3.91 9.38
C ILE A 4 -3.05 -3.17 8.05
N SER A 5 -2.00 -3.30 7.23
CA SER A 5 -1.94 -2.67 5.91
C SER A 5 -2.19 -3.68 4.80
N THR A 6 -2.93 -3.28 3.76
CA THR A 6 -3.23 -4.12 2.59
C THR A 6 -3.22 -3.29 1.31
N VAL A 7 -2.84 -3.91 0.19
CA VAL A 7 -2.99 -3.34 -1.16
C VAL A 7 -4.41 -3.52 -1.72
N GLY A 8 -5.31 -4.14 -0.94
CA GLY A 8 -6.67 -4.48 -1.36
C GLY A 8 -6.68 -5.82 -2.08
N VAL A 9 -6.57 -6.92 -1.33
CA VAL A 9 -6.78 -8.26 -1.88
C VAL A 9 -8.27 -8.61 -1.73
N PRO A 10 -8.96 -9.06 -2.79
CA PRO A 10 -10.39 -9.41 -2.71
C PRO A 10 -10.72 -10.32 -1.54
N ASN A 11 -11.88 -10.12 -0.91
CA ASN A 11 -12.40 -10.88 0.24
C ASN A 11 -11.61 -10.75 1.56
N THR A 12 -10.40 -10.17 1.56
CA THR A 12 -9.58 -10.09 2.78
C THR A 12 -10.06 -9.01 3.76
N ILE A 13 -10.54 -7.88 3.27
CA ILE A 13 -11.05 -6.78 4.10
C ILE A 13 -12.34 -7.21 4.82
N LYS A 14 -13.25 -7.88 4.10
CA LYS A 14 -14.46 -8.46 4.67
C LYS A 14 -14.15 -9.55 5.70
N MET A 15 -13.19 -10.43 5.39
CA MET A 15 -12.71 -11.42 6.36
C MET A 15 -12.13 -10.73 7.61
N LEU A 16 -11.37 -9.64 7.45
CA LEU A 16 -10.82 -8.92 8.59
C LEU A 16 -11.92 -8.28 9.46
N ALA A 17 -12.96 -7.72 8.84
CA ALA A 17 -14.10 -7.12 9.54
C ALA A 17 -14.78 -8.13 10.47
N SER A 18 -14.98 -9.37 10.01
CA SER A 18 -15.68 -10.40 10.79
C SER A 18 -14.94 -10.82 12.07
N HIS A 19 -13.61 -10.63 12.12
CA HIS A 19 -12.81 -10.90 13.31
C HIS A 19 -12.95 -9.81 14.40
N LYS A 20 -13.57 -8.66 14.08
CA LYS A 20 -13.82 -7.54 15.01
C LYS A 20 -12.60 -7.12 15.84
N LEU A 21 -11.42 -7.17 15.20
CA LEU A 21 -10.18 -6.79 15.83
C LEU A 21 -10.18 -5.28 16.10
N GLN A 22 -9.65 -4.88 17.26
CA GLN A 22 -9.37 -3.46 17.56
C GLN A 22 -8.08 -2.99 16.88
N SER A 23 -8.05 -3.09 15.55
CA SER A 23 -6.93 -2.65 14.71
C SER A 23 -7.37 -1.56 13.75
N THR A 24 -6.43 -0.72 13.32
CA THR A 24 -6.67 0.20 12.20
C THR A 24 -6.40 -0.54 10.91
N LEU A 25 -7.34 -0.44 9.96
CA LEU A 25 -7.11 -0.84 8.59
C LEU A 25 -6.42 0.29 7.84
N ALA A 26 -5.25 0.01 7.28
CA ALA A 26 -4.57 0.86 6.32
C ALA A 26 -4.68 0.25 4.91
N VAL A 27 -5.05 1.06 3.92
CA VAL A 27 -5.18 0.65 2.53
C VAL A 27 -4.20 1.42 1.68
N SER A 28 -3.26 0.71 1.06
CA SER A 28 -2.33 1.25 0.06
C SER A 28 -3.11 1.58 -1.21
N LEU A 29 -3.57 2.83 -1.30
CA LEU A 29 -4.42 3.33 -2.37
C LEU A 29 -3.60 3.88 -3.54
N HIS A 30 -2.73 4.85 -3.24
CA HIS A 30 -1.71 5.44 -4.13
C HIS A 30 -2.20 6.06 -5.45
N ALA A 31 -3.49 5.96 -5.79
CA ALA A 31 -4.05 6.58 -7.00
C ALA A 31 -5.56 6.84 -6.82
N PRO A 32 -6.10 7.89 -7.45
CA PRO A 32 -7.50 8.24 -7.35
C PRO A 32 -8.39 7.51 -8.38
N ASN A 33 -7.79 6.92 -9.41
CA ASN A 33 -8.51 6.20 -10.48
C ASN A 33 -7.82 4.87 -10.82
N GLN A 34 -8.58 3.97 -11.44
CA GLN A 34 -8.12 2.61 -11.75
C GLN A 34 -6.85 2.60 -12.60
N LYS A 35 -6.80 3.42 -13.65
CA LYS A 35 -5.68 3.44 -14.60
C LYS A 35 -4.36 3.78 -13.90
N LEU A 36 -4.33 4.86 -13.12
CA LEU A 36 -3.15 5.23 -12.34
C LEU A 36 -2.81 4.19 -11.28
N ARG A 37 -3.82 3.58 -10.65
CA ARG A 37 -3.61 2.54 -9.64
C ARG A 37 -2.88 1.35 -10.23
N GLU A 38 -3.28 0.89 -11.41
CA GLU A 38 -2.65 -0.23 -12.11
C GLU A 38 -1.24 0.10 -12.63
N THR A 39 -0.97 1.36 -12.94
CA THR A 39 0.38 1.82 -13.29
C THR A 39 1.31 1.78 -12.07
N ILE A 40 0.85 2.29 -10.93
CA ILE A 40 1.67 2.42 -9.72
C ILE A 40 1.78 1.08 -8.96
N VAL A 41 0.70 0.30 -8.91
CA VAL A 41 0.62 -0.99 -8.22
C VAL A 41 0.07 -2.05 -9.18
N PRO A 42 0.89 -2.65 -10.05
CA PRO A 42 0.42 -3.55 -11.11
C PRO A 42 -0.36 -4.78 -10.63
N SER A 43 -0.15 -5.22 -9.39
CA SER A 43 -0.87 -6.34 -8.78
C SER A 43 -2.36 -6.06 -8.53
N THR A 44 -2.82 -4.80 -8.62
CA THR A 44 -4.24 -4.45 -8.36
C THR A 44 -5.13 -4.53 -9.58
N LYS A 45 -4.62 -4.92 -10.76
CA LYS A 45 -5.41 -5.04 -12.00
C LYS A 45 -6.64 -5.92 -11.88
N SER A 46 -6.55 -6.99 -11.10
CA SER A 46 -7.65 -7.93 -10.90
C SER A 46 -8.71 -7.44 -9.92
N TYR A 47 -8.46 -6.35 -9.18
CA TYR A 47 -9.39 -5.83 -8.20
C TYR A 47 -9.86 -4.41 -8.55
N PRO A 48 -11.11 -4.25 -9.03
CA PRO A 48 -11.66 -2.93 -9.36
C PRO A 48 -11.67 -1.99 -8.16
N LEU A 49 -11.24 -0.75 -8.37
CA LEU A 49 -11.15 0.28 -7.34
C LEU A 49 -12.51 0.55 -6.68
N GLY A 50 -13.60 0.55 -7.43
CA GLY A 50 -14.95 0.69 -6.87
C GLY A 50 -15.28 -0.39 -5.83
N ALA A 51 -14.97 -1.65 -6.16
CA ALA A 51 -15.18 -2.78 -5.24
C ALA A 51 -14.31 -2.66 -3.98
N LEU A 52 -13.06 -2.20 -4.11
CA LEU A 52 -12.22 -1.88 -2.96
C LEU A 52 -12.85 -0.81 -2.05
N MET A 53 -13.42 0.25 -2.63
CA MET A 53 -14.07 1.30 -1.85
C MET A 53 -15.33 0.79 -1.12
N ASP A 54 -16.09 -0.11 -1.76
CA ASP A 54 -17.26 -0.77 -1.14
C ASP A 54 -16.85 -1.70 0.01
N ASP A 55 -15.77 -2.45 -0.14
CA ASP A 55 -15.19 -3.26 0.94
C ASP A 55 -14.74 -2.38 2.12
N CYS A 56 -14.07 -1.25 1.84
CA CYS A 56 -13.63 -0.31 2.88
C CYS A 56 -14.81 0.31 3.62
N LYS A 57 -15.87 0.68 2.88
CA LYS A 57 -17.11 1.19 3.45
C LYS A 57 -17.75 0.13 4.36
N SER A 58 -17.85 -1.10 3.88
CA SER A 58 -18.43 -2.22 4.64
C SER A 58 -17.64 -2.49 5.92
N TYR A 59 -16.31 -2.46 5.85
CA TYR A 59 -15.43 -2.59 7.01
C TYR A 59 -15.71 -1.53 8.09
N PHE A 60 -15.82 -0.26 7.68
CA PHE A 60 -16.14 0.83 8.62
C PHE A 60 -17.54 0.64 9.24
N LEU A 61 -18.54 0.27 8.45
CA LEU A 61 -19.91 0.05 8.94
C LEU A 61 -20.00 -1.13 9.92
N GLU A 62 -19.22 -2.19 9.72
CA GLU A 62 -19.25 -3.39 10.56
C GLU A 62 -18.44 -3.22 11.86
N THR A 63 -17.31 -2.50 11.80
CA THR A 63 -16.36 -2.42 12.92
C THR A 63 -16.37 -1.09 13.66
N GLY A 64 -16.91 -0.03 13.06
CA GLY A 64 -16.75 1.36 13.53
C GLY A 64 -15.31 1.89 13.46
N CYS A 65 -14.35 1.09 12.99
CA CYS A 65 -12.94 1.43 12.95
C CYS A 65 -12.61 2.24 11.69
N ARG A 66 -11.95 3.38 11.86
CA ARG A 66 -11.55 4.26 10.75
C ARG A 66 -10.60 3.55 9.78
N VAL A 67 -10.84 3.73 8.48
CA VAL A 67 -9.93 3.29 7.41
C VAL A 67 -8.91 4.38 7.11
N SER A 68 -7.62 4.04 7.14
CA SER A 68 -6.54 4.96 6.73
C SER A 68 -6.13 4.66 5.30
N PHE A 69 -6.28 5.61 4.38
CA PHE A 69 -5.82 5.46 3.00
C PHE A 69 -4.40 6.00 2.87
N GLU A 70 -3.46 5.12 2.59
CA GLU A 70 -2.07 5.46 2.33
C GLU A 70 -1.90 5.87 0.86
N TYR A 71 -1.38 7.07 0.63
CA TYR A 71 -1.22 7.64 -0.71
C TYR A 71 0.20 8.16 -0.89
N THR A 72 1.03 7.39 -1.59
CA THR A 72 2.39 7.79 -1.93
C THR A 72 2.35 8.81 -3.06
N LEU A 73 2.87 10.02 -2.82
CA LEU A 73 2.96 11.07 -3.83
C LEU A 73 4.24 10.90 -4.64
N LEU A 74 4.08 10.69 -5.94
CA LEU A 74 5.11 10.52 -6.97
C LEU A 74 5.08 11.74 -7.89
N ALA A 75 6.22 12.41 -8.02
CA ALA A 75 6.30 13.68 -8.74
C ALA A 75 5.90 13.54 -10.22
N GLY A 76 4.90 14.31 -10.65
CA GLY A 76 4.42 14.36 -12.04
C GLY A 76 3.63 13.12 -12.47
N ILE A 77 3.20 12.28 -11.53
CA ILE A 77 2.46 11.04 -11.83
C ILE A 77 1.08 11.05 -11.16
N ASN A 78 1.04 11.36 -9.87
CA ASN A 78 -0.20 11.30 -9.09
C ASN A 78 -0.31 12.42 -8.04
N ASP A 79 0.47 13.49 -8.20
CA ASP A 79 0.61 14.61 -7.24
C ASP A 79 0.06 15.95 -7.76
N GLU A 80 -0.55 15.96 -8.95
CA GLU A 80 -1.26 17.13 -9.49
C GLU A 80 -2.58 17.42 -8.74
N LYS A 81 -3.07 18.65 -8.87
CA LYS A 81 -4.27 19.13 -8.17
C LYS A 81 -5.51 18.33 -8.57
N GLU A 82 -5.60 17.95 -9.84
CA GLU A 82 -6.65 17.18 -10.47
C GLU A 82 -6.77 15.81 -9.79
N HIS A 83 -5.64 15.15 -9.50
CA HIS A 83 -5.62 13.90 -8.75
C HIS A 83 -6.16 14.04 -7.32
N ALA A 84 -5.90 15.18 -6.66
CA ALA A 84 -6.48 15.46 -5.34
C ALA A 84 -8.01 15.64 -5.42
N VAL A 85 -8.51 16.22 -6.52
CA VAL A 85 -9.96 16.34 -6.76
C VAL A 85 -10.59 14.96 -6.94
N GLU A 86 -10.05 14.15 -7.83
CA GLU A 86 -10.53 12.78 -8.08
C GLU A 86 -10.45 11.93 -6.81
N LEU A 87 -9.36 12.05 -6.04
CA LEU A 87 -9.19 11.33 -4.77
C LEU A 87 -10.30 11.70 -3.79
N ALA A 88 -10.62 12.98 -3.65
CA ALA A 88 -11.68 13.43 -2.76
C ALA A 88 -13.06 12.90 -3.19
N GLU A 89 -13.33 12.83 -4.48
CA GLU A 89 -14.57 12.26 -5.02
C GLU A 89 -14.66 10.76 -4.75
N LEU A 90 -13.57 10.02 -5.00
CA LEU A 90 -13.47 8.60 -4.71
C LEU A 90 -13.72 8.30 -3.22
N LEU A 91 -13.08 9.05 -2.32
CA LEU A 91 -13.20 8.83 -0.87
C LEU A 91 -14.62 9.11 -0.35
N ARG A 92 -15.35 10.04 -0.97
CA ARG A 92 -16.76 10.29 -0.63
C ARG A 92 -17.65 9.07 -0.87
N MET A 93 -17.27 8.15 -1.76
CA MET A 93 -18.01 6.89 -1.96
C MET A 93 -18.02 6.02 -0.69
N CYS A 94 -16.98 6.09 0.15
CA CYS A 94 -16.96 5.42 1.45
C CYS A 94 -17.89 6.05 2.49
N GLY A 95 -18.48 7.22 2.20
CA GLY A 95 -19.36 7.97 3.10
C GLY A 95 -18.59 8.73 4.16
N GLY A 96 -17.96 8.02 5.10
CA GLY A 96 -17.22 8.61 6.21
C GLY A 96 -16.28 7.61 6.88
N GLY A 97 -15.69 7.98 8.01
CA GLY A 97 -14.83 7.06 8.77
C GLY A 97 -13.52 6.74 8.05
N TYR A 98 -12.93 7.72 7.37
CA TYR A 98 -11.63 7.57 6.73
C TYR A 98 -10.67 8.72 7.04
N HIS A 99 -9.39 8.49 6.78
CA HIS A 99 -8.32 9.47 6.87
C HIS A 99 -7.30 9.21 5.76
N VAL A 100 -6.75 10.27 5.15
CA VAL A 100 -5.72 10.13 4.11
C VAL A 100 -4.34 10.41 4.70
N ASN A 101 -3.43 9.46 4.54
CA ASN A 101 -2.01 9.62 4.86
C ASN A 101 -1.24 9.83 3.56
N LEU A 102 -0.87 11.09 3.29
CA LEU A 102 0.02 11.44 2.18
C LEU A 102 1.46 11.10 2.56
N ILE A 103 2.14 10.35 1.70
CA ILE A 103 3.52 9.91 1.89
C ILE A 103 4.34 10.47 0.72
N PRO A 104 5.02 11.61 0.88
CA PRO A 104 5.94 12.09 -0.15
C PRO A 104 7.00 11.02 -0.41
N TYR A 105 7.14 10.61 -1.67
CA TYR A 105 8.02 9.49 -2.04
C TYR A 105 9.45 9.68 -1.53
N ASN A 106 10.02 8.61 -0.98
CA ASN A 106 11.44 8.56 -0.64
C ASN A 106 12.16 7.84 -1.79
N PRO A 107 13.07 8.51 -2.50
CA PRO A 107 13.81 7.88 -3.59
C PRO A 107 14.53 6.61 -3.13
N ILE A 108 14.51 5.60 -4.00
CA ILE A 108 15.29 4.37 -3.84
C ILE A 108 16.19 4.21 -5.05
N GLU A 109 17.36 3.62 -4.85
CA GLU A 109 18.30 3.38 -5.95
C GLU A 109 17.68 2.48 -7.02
N GLY A 110 17.77 2.92 -8.28
CA GLY A 110 17.22 2.22 -9.44
C GLY A 110 15.73 2.45 -9.73
N SER A 111 15.05 3.35 -9.00
CA SER A 111 13.68 3.76 -9.32
C SER A 111 13.65 5.02 -10.18
N GLU A 112 12.77 5.05 -11.19
CA GLU A 112 12.52 6.22 -12.03
C GLU A 112 11.62 7.27 -11.35
N TYR A 113 10.98 6.89 -10.23
CA TYR A 113 10.08 7.78 -9.50
C TYR A 113 10.84 8.85 -8.72
N LYS A 114 10.22 10.01 -8.60
CA LYS A 114 10.82 11.19 -7.95
C LYS A 114 9.96 11.68 -6.80
N ARG A 115 10.64 12.28 -5.81
CA ARG A 115 9.98 12.96 -4.69
C ARG A 115 9.35 14.26 -5.17
N PRO A 116 8.07 14.54 -4.88
CA PRO A 116 7.43 15.81 -5.20
C PRO A 116 8.04 16.96 -4.41
N TYR A 117 8.03 18.16 -4.99
CA TYR A 117 8.42 19.37 -4.27
C TYR A 117 7.44 19.64 -3.12
N ARG A 118 7.95 20.20 -2.02
CA ARG A 118 7.13 20.54 -0.84
C ARG A 118 5.91 21.40 -1.20
N LYS A 119 6.05 22.34 -2.15
CA LYS A 119 4.94 23.19 -2.63
C LYS A 119 3.81 22.38 -3.29
N VAL A 120 4.15 21.31 -4.01
CA VAL A 120 3.18 20.44 -4.68
C VAL A 120 2.44 19.59 -3.65
N VAL A 121 3.17 19.03 -2.68
CA VAL A 121 2.56 18.31 -1.55
C VAL A 121 1.59 19.23 -0.79
N GLN A 122 1.98 20.47 -0.51
CA GLN A 122 1.10 21.43 0.17
C GLN A 122 -0.14 21.77 -0.67
N ALA A 123 0.01 22.03 -1.97
CA ALA A 123 -1.13 22.27 -2.86
C ALA A 123 -2.10 21.08 -2.91
N PHE A 124 -1.58 19.85 -2.85
CA PHE A 124 -2.39 18.63 -2.78
C PHE A 124 -3.16 18.54 -1.45
N VAL A 125 -2.51 18.85 -0.33
CA VAL A 125 -3.16 18.97 0.99
C VAL A 125 -4.28 20.00 0.96
N ASP A 126 -3.97 21.22 0.51
CA ASP A 126 -4.93 22.32 0.45
C ASP A 126 -6.16 21.95 -0.42
N ALA A 127 -5.93 21.23 -1.54
CA ALA A 127 -6.99 20.76 -2.41
C ALA A 127 -7.90 19.69 -1.76
N LEU A 128 -7.35 18.81 -0.93
CA LEU A 128 -8.09 17.83 -0.14
C LEU A 128 -8.85 18.49 1.02
N GLU A 129 -8.21 19.39 1.76
CA GLU A 129 -8.80 20.11 2.88
C GLU A 129 -9.96 21.01 2.43
N ALA A 130 -9.81 21.72 1.30
CA ALA A 130 -10.87 22.50 0.68
C ALA A 130 -12.12 21.65 0.34
N ARG A 131 -11.95 20.33 0.19
CA ARG A 131 -13.02 19.34 -0.06
C ARG A 131 -13.47 18.61 1.18
N LYS A 132 -13.02 19.04 2.37
CA LYS A 132 -13.33 18.48 3.68
C LYS A 132 -12.81 17.06 3.89
N ILE A 133 -11.70 16.70 3.23
CA ILE A 133 -11.03 15.42 3.44
C ILE A 133 -10.02 15.57 4.58
N THR A 134 -10.13 14.73 5.61
CA THR A 134 -9.13 14.66 6.67
C THR A 134 -7.84 14.06 6.12
N VAL A 135 -6.76 14.83 6.16
CA VAL A 135 -5.48 14.46 5.58
C VAL A 135 -4.33 14.76 6.54
N SER A 136 -3.28 13.95 6.49
CA SER A 136 -2.01 14.25 7.12
C SER A 136 -0.85 13.89 6.21
N VAL A 137 0.24 14.64 6.28
CA VAL A 137 1.48 14.34 5.57
C VAL A 137 2.44 13.61 6.49
N ARG A 138 2.85 12.40 6.12
CA ARG A 138 3.86 11.64 6.84
C ARG A 138 5.20 12.37 6.75
N ARG A 139 5.67 12.88 7.90
CA ARG A 139 7.00 13.49 8.00
C ARG A 139 8.06 12.39 7.88
N THR A 140 8.91 12.46 6.86
CA THR A 140 10.09 11.61 6.76
C THR A 140 11.05 11.98 7.89
N ARG A 141 11.25 11.08 8.87
CA ARG A 141 12.34 11.19 9.85
C ARG A 141 13.56 10.47 9.24
N GLY A 142 14.70 11.16 9.15
CA GLY A 142 16.00 10.55 8.78
C GLY A 142 16.11 10.14 7.31
N LEU A 143 16.41 11.09 6.42
CA LEU A 143 16.92 10.78 5.07
C LEU A 143 18.27 10.03 5.11
N ASP A 144 18.88 9.92 6.30
CA ASP A 144 20.23 9.37 6.52
C ASP A 144 20.27 7.85 6.76
N ALA A 145 19.14 7.13 6.80
CA ALA A 145 19.15 5.69 6.98
C ALA A 145 18.14 5.02 6.03
N ASN A 146 18.60 4.00 5.30
CA ASN A 146 17.87 3.14 4.37
C ASN A 146 16.75 2.30 5.04
N ALA A 147 15.95 2.89 5.91
CA ALA A 147 14.95 2.25 6.76
C ALA A 147 13.52 2.76 6.48
N ALA A 148 13.29 3.47 5.37
CA ALA A 148 11.93 3.90 5.02
C ALA A 148 11.07 2.72 4.51
N CYS A 149 9.75 2.81 4.69
CA CYS A 149 8.81 1.83 4.15
C CYS A 149 9.02 1.67 2.63
N GLY A 150 9.26 0.43 2.17
CA GLY A 150 9.58 0.11 0.77
C GLY A 150 11.08 -0.02 0.45
N GLN A 151 11.98 0.28 1.40
CA GLN A 151 13.44 0.17 1.23
C GLN A 151 14.03 -1.13 1.78
N LEU A 152 13.23 -1.98 2.43
CA LEU A 152 13.63 -3.30 2.88
C LEU A 152 13.79 -4.24 1.67
N ARG A 153 14.93 -4.15 0.99
CA ARG A 153 15.37 -5.14 0.00
C ARG A 153 16.02 -6.31 0.75
N ASN A 154 15.43 -7.49 0.67
CA ASN A 154 16.14 -8.72 1.01
C ASN A 154 17.18 -8.97 -0.09
N GLU A 155 18.47 -8.83 0.22
CA GLU A 155 19.54 -9.34 -0.65
C GLU A 155 19.55 -10.88 -0.76
N PHE A 156 18.70 -11.57 0.02
CA PHE A 156 18.72 -13.03 0.19
C PHE A 156 17.72 -13.85 -0.65
N GLN A 157 17.12 -13.32 -1.72
CA GLN A 157 16.26 -14.12 -2.62
C GLN A 157 16.62 -13.95 -4.10
N LYS A 158 17.86 -14.32 -4.45
CA LYS A 158 18.27 -14.49 -5.86
C LYS A 158 18.80 -15.86 -6.25
N ASN A 159 18.73 -16.86 -5.38
CA ASN A 159 18.92 -18.25 -5.79
C ASN A 159 17.62 -19.03 -5.61
N PRO A 160 17.01 -19.54 -6.71
CA PRO A 160 16.10 -20.68 -6.59
C PRO A 160 16.86 -21.78 -5.85
N LEU A 161 16.19 -22.48 -4.93
CA LEU A 161 16.75 -23.70 -4.35
C LEU A 161 17.09 -24.62 -5.52
N LEU A 162 18.38 -24.84 -5.76
CA LEU A 162 18.85 -25.80 -6.75
C LEU A 162 18.19 -27.14 -6.43
N GLU A 163 17.55 -27.71 -7.45
CA GLU A 163 16.96 -29.04 -7.42
C GLU A 163 17.99 -30.02 -6.85
N ILE A 164 17.62 -30.68 -5.76
CA ILE A 164 18.38 -31.82 -5.26
C ILE A 164 18.18 -32.91 -6.30
N GLU A 165 19.13 -33.06 -7.22
CA GLU A 165 19.26 -34.25 -8.06
C GLU A 165 19.52 -35.45 -7.13
N LEU A 166 18.47 -36.23 -6.87
CA LEU A 166 18.63 -37.59 -6.38
C LEU A 166 19.17 -38.44 -7.53
N SER A 167 20.47 -38.74 -7.51
CA SER A 167 21.01 -39.86 -8.28
C SER A 167 21.13 -41.11 -7.38
N PRO A 168 20.69 -42.29 -7.86
CA PRO A 168 20.73 -43.52 -7.08
C PRO A 168 22.05 -44.27 -7.27
N SER A 169 22.28 -45.23 -6.35
CA SER A 169 23.21 -46.37 -6.44
C SER A 169 24.66 -46.04 -6.00
N THR A 170 25.44 -46.84 -5.27
CA THR A 170 25.45 -48.28 -4.97
C THR A 170 26.36 -48.55 -3.75
N GLU A 171 25.99 -49.56 -2.95
CA GLU A 171 26.77 -50.49 -2.07
C GLU A 171 28.29 -50.23 -1.81
N ARG A 172 28.91 -50.58 -0.68
CA ARG A 172 28.80 -51.74 0.22
C ARG A 172 29.83 -51.51 1.35
N THR A 173 29.63 -52.09 2.54
CA THR A 173 30.61 -52.93 3.29
C THR A 173 30.33 -52.90 4.80
N LEU A 174 29.73 -54.01 5.26
CA LEU A 174 30.09 -54.86 6.42
C LEU A 174 30.61 -54.19 7.71
N ILE A 175 29.98 -54.53 8.85
CA ILE A 175 30.59 -55.08 10.08
C ILE A 175 29.48 -55.66 11.00
N THR A 176 29.46 -57.00 11.06
CA THR A 176 29.11 -57.95 12.16
C THR A 176 28.01 -57.65 13.20
N ALA A 177 27.04 -58.57 13.31
CA ALA A 177 26.98 -59.62 14.35
C ALA A 177 25.95 -60.69 13.96
#